data_AF-A0AA42FFE6-F1
#
_entry.id   AF-A0AA42FFE6-F1
#
_cell.length_a   1.000
_cell.length_b   1.000
_cell.length_c   1.000
_cell.angle_alpha   90.00
_cell.angle_beta   90.00
_cell.angle_gamma   90.00
#
_symmetry.space_group_name_H-M   'P 1'
#
loop_
_entity.id
_entity.type
_entity.pdbx_description
1 polymer ?
#
loop_
_entity_poly.entity_id
_entity_poly.type
_entity_poly.pdbx_seq_one_letter_code
_entity_poly.pdbx_strand_id
1 'polypeptide(L)' 'MKKSVYKASGLWNQESFITLFVATSEKDVLSTIVFWANLGGARVDELSIERYCSVH' A
#
# COMPACT_ATOMS: atom_id res chain seq x y z
N MET A 1 -13.37 11.47 8.78
CA MET A 1 -11.99 11.10 9.19
C MET A 1 -11.01 11.80 8.28
N LYS A 2 -9.90 12.35 8.81
CA LYS A 2 -8.84 12.94 7.99
C LYS A 2 -8.16 11.84 7.18
N LYS A 3 -7.95 12.09 5.88
CA LYS A 3 -7.22 11.17 4.99
C LYS A 3 -5.80 11.69 4.77
N SER A 4 -4.88 10.79 4.48
CA SER A 4 -3.51 11.09 4.09
C SER A 4 -3.17 10.32 2.82
N VAL A 5 -2.21 10.85 2.05
CA VAL A 5 -1.54 10.10 1.00
C VAL A 5 -0.44 9.26 1.65
N TYR A 6 -0.40 7.99 1.33
CA TYR A 6 0.63 7.04 1.71
C TYR A 6 1.34 6.56 0.45
N LYS A 7 2.66 6.45 0.52
CA LYS A 7 3.46 5.79 -0.50
C LYS A 7 3.72 4.38 -0.04
N ALA A 8 3.38 3.40 -0.88
CA ALA A 8 3.73 2.01 -0.66
C ALA A 8 4.68 1.54 -1.75
N SER A 9 5.67 0.73 -1.38
CA SER A 9 6.60 0.10 -2.30
C SER A 9 7.00 -1.27 -1.80
N GLY A 10 7.44 -2.13 -2.71
CA GLY A 10 7.90 -3.48 -2.38
C GLY A 10 8.07 -4.31 -3.65
N LEU A 11 8.00 -5.63 -3.49
CA LEU A 11 8.04 -6.60 -4.58
C LEU A 11 6.68 -7.28 -4.73
N TRP A 12 6.13 -7.28 -5.94
CA TRP A 12 4.92 -7.99 -6.33
C TRP A 12 5.31 -9.10 -7.29
N ASN A 13 5.27 -10.36 -6.85
CA ASN A 13 5.81 -11.49 -7.62
C ASN A 13 7.24 -11.25 -8.12
N GLN A 14 8.11 -10.75 -7.22
CA GLN A 14 9.51 -10.38 -7.50
C GLN A 14 9.70 -9.15 -8.41
N GLU A 15 8.64 -8.53 -8.92
CA GLU A 15 8.71 -7.27 -9.66
C GLU A 15 8.56 -6.09 -8.72
N SER A 16 9.42 -5.08 -8.86
CA SER A 16 9.34 -3.89 -8.01
C SER A 16 8.10 -3.06 -8.31
N PHE A 17 7.45 -2.56 -7.27
CA PHE A 17 6.34 -1.63 -7.41
C PHE A 17 6.48 -0.43 -6.47
N ILE A 18 5.86 0.66 -6.90
CA ILE A 18 5.65 1.87 -6.12
C ILE A 18 4.25 2.41 -6.46
N THR A 19 3.46 2.72 -5.45
CA THR A 19 2.12 3.26 -5.65
C THR A 19 1.73 4.20 -4.52
N LEU A 20 0.73 5.05 -4.78
CA LEU A 20 0.19 6.01 -3.83
C LEU A 20 -1.23 5.62 -3.45
N PHE A 21 -1.52 5.62 -2.16
CA PHE A 21 -2.82 5.35 -1.58
C PHE A 21 -3.37 6.57 -0.87
N VAL A 22 -4.65 6.86 -1.06
CA VAL A 22 -5.38 7.80 -0.20
C VAL A 22 -6.13 6.99 0.85
N ALA A 23 -5.71 7.07 2.10
CA ALA A 23 -6.21 6.22 3.19
C ALA A 23 -6.37 6.99 4.51
N THR A 24 -7.07 6.40 5.49
CA THR A 24 -7.18 6.98 6.83
C THR A 24 -6.06 6.52 7.77
N SER A 25 -5.43 5.37 7.46
CA SER A 25 -4.30 4.82 8.21
C SER A 25 -3.40 3.96 7.33
N GLU A 26 -2.18 3.67 7.80
CA GLU A 26 -1.27 2.69 7.18
C GLU A 26 -1.89 1.28 7.16
N LYS A 27 -2.72 0.95 8.15
CA LYS A 27 -3.41 -0.34 8.23
C LYS A 27 -4.40 -0.53 7.08
N ASP A 28 -5.07 0.53 6.64
CA ASP A 28 -5.98 0.48 5.48
C ASP A 28 -5.20 0.16 4.20
N VAL A 29 -4.02 0.78 4.05
CA VAL A 29 -3.11 0.55 2.92
C VAL A 29 -2.64 -0.90 2.92
N LEU A 30 -2.13 -1.39 4.05
CA LEU A 30 -1.70 -2.78 4.21
C LEU A 30 -2.82 -3.76 3.88
N SER A 31 -4.02 -3.55 4.44
CA SER A 31 -5.17 -4.43 4.22
C SER A 31 -5.58 -4.46 2.75
N THR A 32 -5.50 -3.32 2.06
CA THR A 32 -5.80 -3.21 0.63
C THR A 32 -4.79 -3.97 -0.22
N ILE A 33 -3.49 -3.82 0.07
CA ILE A 33 -2.42 -4.54 -0.65
C ILE A 33 -2.57 -6.05 -0.48
N VAL A 34 -2.77 -6.52 0.76
CA VAL A 34 -2.98 -7.94 1.06
C VAL A 34 -4.24 -8.48 0.36
N PHE A 35 -5.31 -7.70 0.34
CA PHE A 35 -6.54 -8.09 -0.35
C PHE A 35 -6.30 -8.31 -1.85
N TRP A 36 -5.65 -7.36 -2.53
CA TRP A 36 -5.33 -7.49 -3.95
C TRP A 36 -4.35 -8.63 -4.23
N ALA A 37 -3.36 -8.83 -3.35
CA ALA A 37 -2.40 -9.92 -3.49
C ALA A 37 -3.11 -11.28 -3.44
N ASN A 38 -4.01 -11.45 -2.47
CA ASN A 38 -4.82 -12.66 -2.35
C ASN A 38 -5.73 -12.89 -3.56
N LEU A 39 -6.38 -11.83 -4.07
CA LEU A 39 -7.23 -11.94 -5.27
C LEU A 39 -6.43 -12.34 -6.52
N GLY A 40 -5.20 -11.84 -6.65
CA GLY A 40 -4.32 -12.15 -7.78
C GLY A 40 -3.47 -13.40 -7.62
N GLY A 41 -3.54 -14.09 -6.47
CA GLY A 41 -2.60 -15.17 -6.12
C GLY A 41 -1.15 -14.70 -6.10
N ALA A 42 -0.92 -13.43 -5.79
CA ALA A 42 0.39 -12.80 -5.81
C ALA A 42 1.07 -12.85 -4.44
N ARG A 43 2.40 -12.91 -4.46
CA ARG A 43 3.23 -12.76 -3.28
C ARG A 43 3.73 -11.33 -3.19
N VAL A 44 3.59 -10.73 -2.01
CA VAL A 44 4.13 -9.40 -1.69
C VAL A 44 5.26 -9.56 -0.68
N ASP A 45 6.46 -9.10 -1.05
CA ASP A 45 7.65 -9.10 -0.20
C ASP A 45 8.19 -7.67 -0.04
N GLU A 46 8.98 -7.44 1.01
CA GLU A 46 9.69 -6.16 1.25
C GLU A 46 8.76 -4.92 1.25
N LEU A 47 7.52 -5.09 1.71
CA LEU A 47 6.53 -4.02 1.74
C LEU A 47 6.93 -2.91 2.74
N SER A 48 7.14 -1.71 2.22
CA SER A 48 7.24 -0.46 2.99
C SER A 48 6.02 0.42 2.73
N ILE A 49 5.50 1.03 3.78
CA ILE A 49 4.39 2.00 3.72
C ILE A 49 4.81 3.23 4.51
N GLU A 50 4.80 4.39 3.85
CA GLU A 50 5.22 5.65 4.44
C GLU A 50 4.14 6.71 4.21
N ARG A 51 3.85 7.50 5.25
CA ARG A 51 2.95 8.65 5.12
C ARG A 51 3.64 9.76 4.32
N TYR A 52 3.03 10.16 3.20
CA TYR A 52 3.56 11.19 2.30
C TYR A 52 3.03 12.59 2.62
N CYS A 53 1.71 12.80 2.63
CA CYS A 53 1.11 14.10 2.94
C CYS A 53 -0.33 14.00 3.47
N SER A 54 -0.86 15.08 4.05
CA SER A 54 -2.28 15.17 4.43
C SER A 54 -3.14 15.50 3.22
N VAL A 55 -4.33 14.91 3.12
CA VAL A 55 -5.38 15.37 2.20
C VAL A 55 -6.28 16.34 2.98
N HIS A 56 -6.44 17.56 2.46
CA HIS A 56 -7.29 18.61 3.03
C HIS A 56 -8.64 18.65 2.33
#